data_AF-A0A2K1ZMD8-F1
#
_entry.id   AF-A0A2K1ZMD8-F1
#
_cell.length_a   1.000
_cell.length_b   1.000
_cell.length_c   1.000
_cell.angle_alpha   90.00
_cell.angle_beta   90.00
_cell.angle_gamma   90.00
#
_symmetry.space_group_name_H-M   'P 1'
#
loop_
_entity.id
_entity.type
_entity.pdbx_description
1 polymer ?
#
loop_
_entity_poly.entity_id
_entity_poly.type
_entity_poly.pdbx_seq_one_letter_code
_entity_poly.pdbx_strand_id
1 'polypeptide(L)'
;MARSHVEVQLEKAVIARAQMVREIEELRKQRDILRRRIEFCKEKDAVGTVAKLNELCCGYREYTTKDIRSATDNFSESLRLKSGGHWTNVYRGRINHTTVAIKMLSFDNGLSQEAFLAKVKALNSIRHPHLVAIIGSCSEPRCIIFEYMHNGSLRDILFSSSQRNHGKRNRAFRWNHRIRVAHEICSGLSFLHLARPRPFAQVHLTASNVLLDRNLVAKIGGFRLTQSPDANETLPNIQAFGVLLFQLLTGRNRTGLVEEAMAMDKTALLTVLDERAGKWPLDLAYELVGIATRCLECKVDFSLAKTREELEKITRKADDLVAKSGCEVVVNGSIDDREDSSEAPSIFLCPILQEVMKNPHVAADGFSYELEAIEEWLNTQRDTSPMTNLRLKHKFLTPNHTLRSLIQEWNRRKSTAS
;
A
#
# COMPACT_ATOMS: atom_id res chain seq x y z
N MET A 1 0.12 15.01 -60.72
CA MET A 1 0.26 15.59 -59.37
C MET A 1 -0.11 14.64 -58.23
N ALA A 2 -1.08 13.73 -58.38
CA ALA A 2 -1.48 12.82 -57.29
C ALA A 2 -0.41 11.79 -56.83
N ARG A 3 0.39 11.24 -57.77
CA ARG A 3 1.48 10.28 -57.43
C ARG A 3 2.54 10.87 -56.49
N SER A 4 2.91 12.14 -56.69
CA SER A 4 3.91 12.83 -55.86
C SER A 4 3.41 13.11 -54.43
N HIS A 5 2.10 13.32 -54.23
CA HIS A 5 1.56 13.54 -52.88
C HIS A 5 1.53 12.26 -52.06
N VAL A 6 1.20 11.12 -52.69
CA VAL A 6 1.21 9.80 -52.04
C VAL A 6 2.63 9.37 -51.70
N GLU A 7 3.60 9.64 -52.56
CA GLU A 7 5.03 9.38 -52.27
C GLU A 7 5.53 10.22 -51.09
N VAL A 8 5.18 11.51 -51.03
CA VAL A 8 5.57 12.38 -49.90
C VAL A 8 4.88 11.95 -48.59
N GLN A 9 3.63 11.49 -48.63
CA GLN A 9 2.97 10.95 -47.44
C GLN A 9 3.57 9.61 -46.99
N LEU A 10 3.94 8.75 -47.95
CA LEU A 10 4.60 7.48 -47.68
C LEU A 10 5.98 7.70 -47.05
N GLU A 11 6.78 8.64 -47.57
CA GLU A 11 8.08 9.00 -46.98
C GLU A 11 7.93 9.54 -45.56
N LYS A 12 6.97 10.42 -45.30
CA LYS A 12 6.69 10.92 -43.94
C LYS A 12 6.28 9.81 -42.98
N ALA A 13 5.45 8.87 -43.43
CA ALA A 13 5.03 7.73 -42.62
C ALA A 13 6.19 6.77 -42.34
N VAL A 14 7.08 6.54 -43.32
CA VAL A 14 8.29 5.71 -43.16
C VAL A 14 9.26 6.34 -42.16
N ILE A 15 9.46 7.66 -42.22
CA ILE A 15 10.32 8.39 -41.26
C ILE A 15 9.73 8.33 -39.85
N ALA A 16 8.43 8.58 -39.70
CA ALA A 16 7.75 8.52 -38.40
C ALA A 16 7.79 7.11 -37.80
N ARG A 17 7.58 6.06 -38.61
CA ARG A 17 7.70 4.67 -38.19
C ARG A 17 9.13 4.33 -37.77
N ALA A 18 10.13 4.78 -38.52
CA ALA A 18 11.53 4.57 -38.17
C ALA A 18 11.89 5.26 -36.84
N GLN A 19 11.32 6.44 -36.57
CA GLN A 19 11.54 7.17 -35.32
C GLN A 19 10.88 6.46 -34.12
N MET A 20 9.65 5.99 -34.29
CA MET A 20 8.93 5.22 -33.26
C MET A 20 9.62 3.88 -32.95
N VAL A 21 10.17 3.20 -33.95
CA VAL A 21 10.94 1.95 -33.73
C VAL A 21 12.20 2.23 -32.91
N ARG A 22 12.94 3.31 -33.21
CA ARG A 22 14.12 3.72 -32.41
C ARG A 22 13.73 4.03 -30.96
N GLU A 23 12.60 4.69 -30.74
CA GLU A 23 12.11 5.04 -29.41
C GLU A 23 11.67 3.80 -28.61
N ILE A 24 11.02 2.83 -29.26
CA ILE A 24 10.68 1.53 -28.67
C ILE A 24 11.93 0.73 -28.31
N GLU A 25 12.95 0.74 -29.17
CA GLU A 25 14.23 0.07 -28.90
C GLU A 25 14.95 0.68 -27.70
N GLU A 26 14.94 2.02 -27.58
CA GLU A 26 15.51 2.71 -26.43
C GLU A 26 14.74 2.41 -25.14
N LEU A 27 13.40 2.42 -25.18
CA LEU A 27 12.57 2.03 -24.03
C LEU A 27 12.77 0.56 -23.63
N ARG A 28 12.97 -0.34 -24.59
CA ARG A 28 13.31 -1.75 -24.31
C ARG A 28 14.68 -1.88 -23.66
N LYS A 29 15.67 -1.12 -24.13
CA LYS A 29 17.01 -1.06 -23.54
C LYS A 29 16.97 -0.52 -22.11
N GLN A 30 16.19 0.54 -21.86
CA GLN A 30 15.96 1.08 -20.52
C GLN A 30 15.27 0.08 -19.59
N ARG A 31 14.22 -0.61 -20.07
CA ARG A 31 13.54 -1.68 -19.34
C ARG A 31 14.48 -2.83 -18.99
N ASP A 32 15.34 -3.25 -19.91
CA ASP A 32 16.26 -4.38 -19.70
C ASP A 32 17.38 -4.01 -18.72
N ILE A 33 17.85 -2.75 -18.74
CA ILE A 33 18.75 -2.21 -17.71
C ILE A 33 18.07 -2.19 -16.34
N LEU A 34 16.80 -1.77 -16.26
CA LEU A 34 16.03 -1.78 -15.01
C LEU A 34 15.82 -3.21 -14.51
N ARG A 35 15.48 -4.14 -15.39
CA ARG A 35 15.26 -5.55 -15.08
C ARG A 35 16.53 -6.20 -14.54
N ARG A 36 17.68 -6.00 -15.21
CA ARG A 36 18.99 -6.48 -14.74
C ARG A 36 19.39 -5.86 -13.40
N ARG A 37 19.02 -4.61 -13.14
CA ARG A 37 19.23 -3.96 -11.82
C ARG A 37 18.33 -4.57 -10.74
N ILE A 38 17.08 -4.91 -11.06
CA ILE A 38 16.16 -5.59 -10.14
C ILE A 38 16.65 -7.01 -9.84
N GLU A 39 17.10 -7.76 -10.85
CA GLU A 39 17.72 -9.09 -10.66
C GLU A 39 19.01 -9.02 -9.86
N PHE A 40 19.90 -8.06 -10.16
CA PHE A 40 21.12 -7.83 -9.39
C PHE A 40 20.82 -7.48 -7.93
N CYS A 41 19.77 -6.71 -7.64
CA CYS A 41 19.31 -6.45 -6.28
C CYS A 41 18.78 -7.73 -5.62
N LYS A 42 17.99 -8.54 -6.33
CA LYS A 42 17.48 -9.82 -5.82
C LYS A 42 18.60 -10.83 -5.51
N GLU A 43 19.64 -10.89 -6.33
CA GLU A 43 20.82 -11.75 -6.10
C GLU A 43 21.71 -11.23 -4.95
N LYS A 44 21.91 -9.91 -4.85
CA LYS A 44 22.66 -9.32 -3.73
C LYS A 44 21.94 -9.46 -2.39
N ASP A 45 20.62 -9.41 -2.38
CA ASP A 45 19.80 -9.65 -1.18
C ASP A 45 19.87 -11.13 -0.75
N ALA A 46 20.12 -12.07 -1.67
CA ALA A 46 20.28 -13.50 -1.37
C ALA A 46 21.68 -13.88 -0.85
N VAL A 47 22.74 -13.17 -1.25
CA VAL A 47 24.14 -13.54 -0.94
C VAL A 47 24.84 -12.58 0.05
N GLY A 48 24.44 -11.31 0.10
CA GLY A 48 25.09 -10.28 0.94
C GLY A 48 24.55 -10.17 2.38
N THR A 49 23.41 -10.79 2.66
CA THR A 49 22.60 -10.53 3.87
C THR A 49 23.05 -11.33 5.10
N VAL A 50 23.75 -12.45 4.94
CA VAL A 50 24.06 -13.35 6.07
C VAL A 50 25.29 -12.91 6.89
N ALA A 51 26.25 -12.18 6.30
CA ALA A 51 27.54 -11.92 6.96
C ALA A 51 27.68 -10.53 7.63
N LYS A 52 26.79 -9.57 7.37
CA LYS A 52 26.94 -8.17 7.84
C LYS A 52 25.79 -7.65 8.72
N LEU A 53 24.79 -8.47 8.99
CA LEU A 53 23.56 -8.07 9.71
C LEU A 53 23.70 -8.00 11.24
N ASN A 54 24.84 -8.42 11.84
CA ASN A 54 24.96 -8.42 13.30
C ASN A 54 25.35 -7.06 13.92
N GLU A 55 25.73 -6.04 13.14
CA GLU A 55 26.21 -4.75 13.68
C GLU A 55 25.49 -3.49 13.17
N LEU A 56 24.55 -3.59 12.22
CA LEU A 56 23.69 -2.47 11.82
C LEU A 56 22.21 -2.87 11.85
N CYS A 57 21.67 -3.08 13.04
CA CYS A 57 20.24 -2.92 13.24
C CYS A 57 19.87 -1.48 12.85
N CYS A 58 18.94 -1.30 11.92
CA CYS A 58 18.20 -0.04 11.79
C CYS A 58 17.46 0.18 13.13
N GLY A 59 18.08 0.95 14.03
CA GLY A 59 17.58 1.17 15.38
C GLY A 59 16.20 1.82 15.35
N TYR A 60 15.22 1.23 16.05
CA TYR A 60 13.99 1.95 16.35
C TYR A 60 14.35 3.19 17.17
N ARG A 61 13.73 4.34 16.87
CA ARG A 61 14.05 5.58 17.55
C ARG A 61 13.27 5.66 18.87
N GLU A 62 13.96 5.94 19.97
CA GLU A 62 13.30 6.35 21.20
C GLU A 62 12.97 7.85 21.12
N TYR A 63 11.71 8.19 21.35
CA TYR A 63 11.19 9.54 21.36
C TYR A 63 10.97 10.01 22.79
N THR A 64 11.16 11.30 23.03
CA THR A 64 10.93 11.89 24.34
C THR A 64 9.45 12.17 24.57
N THR A 65 9.05 12.32 25.85
CA THR A 65 7.70 12.76 26.21
C THR A 65 7.30 14.05 25.50
N LYS A 66 8.26 14.99 25.36
CA LYS A 66 8.05 16.28 24.71
C LYS A 66 7.72 16.11 23.24
N ASP A 67 8.42 15.21 22.55
CA ASP A 67 8.15 14.89 21.14
C ASP A 67 6.72 14.36 20.97
N ILE A 68 6.31 13.43 21.84
CA ILE A 68 4.97 12.81 21.77
C ILE A 68 3.86 13.83 22.08
N ARG A 69 4.04 14.67 23.11
CA ARG A 69 3.08 15.72 23.46
C ARG A 69 2.96 16.77 22.36
N SER A 70 4.07 17.22 21.80
CA SER A 70 4.08 18.15 20.67
C SER A 70 3.39 17.55 19.45
N ALA A 71 3.70 16.29 19.12
CA ALA A 71 3.15 15.61 17.96
C ALA A 71 1.63 15.38 18.04
N THR A 72 1.08 15.24 19.25
CA THR A 72 -0.33 14.92 19.50
C THR A 72 -1.14 16.10 20.01
N ASP A 73 -0.59 17.31 20.01
CA ASP A 73 -1.20 18.50 20.60
C ASP A 73 -1.72 18.23 22.02
N ASN A 74 -0.82 17.75 22.89
CA ASN A 74 -1.12 17.32 24.25
C ASN A 74 -2.22 16.24 24.35
N PHE A 75 -2.20 15.25 23.46
CA PHE A 75 -3.22 14.18 23.38
C PHE A 75 -4.64 14.71 23.10
N SER A 76 -4.75 15.71 22.24
CA SER A 76 -6.03 16.29 21.81
C SER A 76 -6.99 15.21 21.29
N GLU A 77 -8.23 15.20 21.79
CA GLU A 77 -9.29 14.28 21.32
C GLU A 77 -9.58 14.44 19.83
N SER A 78 -9.33 15.63 19.25
CA SER A 78 -9.46 15.87 17.81
C SER A 78 -8.50 15.02 16.95
N LEU A 79 -7.39 14.59 17.55
CA LEU A 79 -6.37 13.75 16.90
C LEU A 79 -6.55 12.26 17.24
N ARG A 80 -7.57 11.89 18.03
CA ARG A 80 -7.81 10.49 18.41
C ARG A 80 -8.42 9.71 17.25
N LEU A 81 -7.75 8.64 16.84
CA LEU A 81 -8.14 7.78 15.72
C LEU A 81 -9.06 6.63 16.14
N LYS A 82 -8.88 6.10 17.36
CA LYS A 82 -9.70 5.03 17.91
C LYS A 82 -9.99 5.30 19.39
N SER A 83 -11.27 5.17 19.74
CA SER A 83 -11.76 5.10 21.11
C SER A 83 -12.26 3.68 21.34
N GLY A 84 -11.67 2.94 22.27
CA GLY A 84 -12.00 1.53 22.46
C GLY A 84 -11.77 1.06 23.89
N GLY A 85 -12.72 1.34 24.78
CA GLY A 85 -12.78 0.79 26.14
C GLY A 85 -11.48 0.94 26.96
N HIS A 86 -11.34 0.12 27.99
CA HIS A 86 -10.23 0.15 28.95
C HIS A 86 -8.82 -0.10 28.35
N TRP A 87 -8.68 -0.39 27.04
CA TRP A 87 -7.39 -0.75 26.47
C TRP A 87 -7.07 -0.11 25.11
N THR A 88 -6.21 0.90 25.18
CA THR A 88 -5.33 1.47 24.13
C THR A 88 -5.91 2.55 23.21
N ASN A 89 -5.68 3.81 23.60
CA ASN A 89 -5.91 4.99 22.76
C ASN A 89 -4.89 5.05 21.62
N VAL A 90 -5.33 5.41 20.42
CA VAL A 90 -4.45 5.66 19.28
C VAL A 90 -4.67 7.09 18.80
N TYR A 91 -3.58 7.86 18.73
CA TYR A 91 -3.58 9.25 18.27
C TYR A 91 -2.88 9.37 16.93
N ARG A 92 -3.38 10.25 16.07
CA ARG A 92 -2.63 10.79 14.94
C ARG A 92 -1.64 11.82 15.47
N GLY A 93 -0.42 11.79 14.97
CA GLY A 93 0.55 12.83 15.29
C GLY A 93 1.43 13.21 14.12
N ARG A 94 2.21 14.28 14.28
CA ARG A 94 3.22 14.71 13.32
C ARG A 94 4.57 14.86 13.99
N ILE A 95 5.55 14.06 13.58
CA ILE A 95 6.92 14.08 14.11
C ILE A 95 7.88 14.34 12.94
N ASN A 96 8.69 15.41 13.01
CA ASN A 96 9.61 15.81 11.93
C ASN A 96 8.93 15.78 10.55
N HIS A 97 7.79 16.47 10.42
CA HIS A 97 6.92 16.50 9.25
C HIS A 97 6.25 15.18 8.83
N THR A 98 6.65 14.05 9.42
CA THR A 98 6.08 12.72 9.14
C THR A 98 4.79 12.50 9.93
N THR A 99 3.71 12.12 9.26
CA THR A 99 2.47 11.74 9.94
C THR A 99 2.60 10.33 10.50
N VAL A 100 2.27 10.15 11.78
CA VAL A 100 2.45 8.89 12.51
C VAL A 100 1.18 8.48 13.27
N ALA A 101 1.06 7.20 13.58
CA ALA A 101 0.06 6.66 14.50
C ALA A 101 0.70 6.30 15.83
N ILE A 102 0.29 6.96 16.91
CA ILE A 102 0.86 6.80 18.25
C ILE A 102 -0.11 5.98 19.08
N LYS A 103 0.24 4.72 19.35
CA LYS A 103 -0.57 3.81 20.17
C LYS A 103 -0.11 3.87 21.61
N MET A 104 -0.99 4.37 22.48
CA MET A 104 -0.78 4.41 23.92
C MET A 104 -1.00 3.02 24.53
N LEU A 105 -0.13 2.67 25.48
CA LEU A 105 -0.27 1.46 26.28
C LEU A 105 -0.65 1.89 27.70
N SER A 106 -1.81 1.45 28.19
CA SER A 106 -2.28 1.75 29.54
C SER A 106 -1.30 1.22 30.60
N PHE A 107 -1.08 2.00 31.67
CA PHE A 107 -0.28 1.59 32.82
C PHE A 107 -0.89 0.41 33.59
N ASP A 108 -2.22 0.25 33.54
CA ASP A 108 -2.99 -0.84 34.18
C ASP A 108 -2.71 -2.25 33.64
N ASN A 109 -1.89 -2.39 32.59
CA ASN A 109 -1.64 -3.69 31.97
C ASN A 109 -0.68 -4.58 32.76
N GLY A 110 -0.15 -4.14 33.90
CA GLY A 110 0.85 -4.87 34.67
C GLY A 110 2.14 -5.18 33.90
N LEU A 111 2.34 -4.53 32.74
CA LEU A 111 3.53 -4.75 31.91
C LEU A 111 4.74 -4.14 32.61
N SER A 112 5.76 -4.95 32.88
CA SER A 112 7.04 -4.44 33.35
C SER A 112 7.73 -3.62 32.24
N GLN A 113 8.71 -2.79 32.62
CA GLN A 113 9.47 -2.00 31.65
C GLN A 113 10.23 -2.93 30.69
N GLU A 114 10.75 -4.04 31.20
CA GLU A 114 11.44 -5.07 30.43
C GLU A 114 10.50 -5.74 29.43
N ALA A 115 9.27 -6.05 29.84
CA ALA A 115 8.26 -6.61 28.94
C ALA A 115 7.87 -5.63 27.82
N PHE A 116 7.81 -4.33 28.12
CA PHE A 116 7.59 -3.30 27.10
C PHE A 116 8.76 -3.20 26.11
N LEU A 117 10.01 -3.19 26.59
CA LEU A 117 11.19 -3.13 25.72
C LEU A 117 11.34 -4.40 24.87
N ALA A 118 11.11 -5.58 25.46
CA ALA A 118 11.07 -6.84 24.74
C ALA A 118 10.00 -6.80 23.63
N LYS A 119 8.84 -6.17 23.92
CA LYS A 119 7.78 -5.97 22.94
C LYS A 119 8.18 -5.08 21.78
N VAL A 120 8.78 -3.93 22.07
CA VAL A 120 9.28 -3.00 21.05
C VAL A 120 10.34 -3.67 20.18
N LYS A 121 11.28 -4.39 20.80
CA LYS A 121 12.35 -5.12 20.09
C LYS A 121 11.78 -6.20 19.16
N ALA A 122 10.80 -6.96 19.62
CA ALA A 122 10.12 -7.98 18.81
C ALA A 122 9.33 -7.37 17.63
N LEU A 123 8.70 -6.21 17.82
CA LEU A 123 8.00 -5.54 16.72
C LEU A 123 8.96 -4.91 15.71
N ASN A 124 10.12 -4.40 16.14
CA ASN A 124 11.11 -3.79 15.25
C ASN A 124 11.79 -4.79 14.30
N SER A 125 11.89 -6.07 14.69
CA SER A 125 12.45 -7.11 13.83
C SER A 125 11.49 -7.56 12.73
N ILE A 126 10.20 -7.24 12.83
CA ILE A 126 9.18 -7.59 11.85
C ILE A 126 9.09 -6.47 10.81
N ARG A 127 9.60 -6.71 9.59
CA ARG A 127 9.51 -5.76 8.47
C ARG A 127 9.08 -6.46 7.20
N HIS A 128 7.96 -6.02 6.64
CA HIS A 128 7.43 -6.52 5.38
C HIS A 128 6.49 -5.47 4.76
N PRO A 129 6.43 -5.32 3.42
CA PRO A 129 5.62 -4.29 2.76
C PRO A 129 4.13 -4.29 3.14
N HIS A 130 3.59 -5.45 3.50
CA HIS A 130 2.18 -5.65 3.87
C HIS A 130 1.97 -5.86 5.38
N LEU A 131 2.92 -5.44 6.22
CA LEU A 131 2.78 -5.38 7.67
C LEU A 131 3.02 -3.93 8.12
N VAL A 132 2.24 -3.45 9.08
CA VAL A 132 2.39 -2.08 9.61
C VAL A 132 3.69 -1.99 10.39
N ALA A 133 4.61 -1.14 9.92
CA ALA A 133 5.93 -0.98 10.52
C ALA A 133 5.92 -0.07 11.75
N ILE A 134 6.71 -0.44 12.76
CA ILE A 134 7.08 0.43 13.87
C ILE A 134 8.12 1.45 13.40
N ILE A 135 7.93 2.71 13.81
CA ILE A 135 8.87 3.82 13.61
C ILE A 135 9.71 4.03 14.86
N GLY A 136 9.12 3.84 16.04
CA GLY A 136 9.81 3.98 17.31
C GLY A 136 8.93 3.75 18.52
N SER A 137 9.44 4.13 19.68
CA SER A 137 8.76 4.00 20.97
C SER A 137 9.00 5.22 21.86
N CYS A 138 8.16 5.39 22.87
CA CYS A 138 8.43 6.27 24.01
C CYS A 138 8.20 5.44 25.27
N SER A 139 9.15 5.49 26.20
CA SER A 139 9.04 4.79 27.49
C SER A 139 8.09 5.51 28.44
N GLU A 140 8.02 6.84 28.36
CA GLU A 140 7.20 7.68 29.26
C GLU A 140 6.61 8.87 28.49
N PRO A 141 5.30 8.87 28.15
CA PRO A 141 4.35 7.79 28.39
C PRO A 141 4.65 6.57 27.50
N ARG A 142 4.31 5.39 28.00
CA ARG A 142 4.48 4.12 27.26
C ARG A 142 3.65 4.14 25.99
N CYS A 143 4.31 4.35 24.85
CA CYS A 143 3.66 4.34 23.56
C CYS A 143 4.56 3.74 22.47
N ILE A 144 3.91 3.20 21.44
CA ILE A 144 4.57 2.67 20.26
C ILE A 144 4.10 3.50 19.06
N ILE A 145 5.05 4.00 18.28
CA ILE A 145 4.81 4.84 17.11
C ILE A 145 4.88 3.95 15.87
N PHE A 146 3.82 3.96 15.08
CA PHE A 146 3.68 3.23 13.82
C PHE A 146 3.58 4.20 12.64
N GLU A 147 3.85 3.69 11.44
CA GLU A 147 3.47 4.40 10.22
C GLU A 147 1.96 4.69 10.19
N TYR A 148 1.60 5.84 9.63
CA TYR A 148 0.20 6.25 9.56
C TYR A 148 -0.48 5.75 8.29
N MET A 149 -1.65 5.14 8.46
CA MET A 149 -2.43 4.52 7.39
C MET A 149 -3.61 5.44 7.01
N HIS A 150 -3.42 6.20 5.93
CA HIS A 150 -4.22 7.38 5.58
C HIS A 150 -5.65 7.07 5.14
N ASN A 151 -5.89 5.87 4.64
CA ASN A 151 -7.22 5.42 4.24
C ASN A 151 -7.92 4.61 5.33
N GLY A 152 -7.35 4.54 6.54
CA GLY A 152 -8.00 3.91 7.68
C GLY A 152 -8.07 2.39 7.54
N SER A 153 -9.08 1.78 8.15
CA SER A 153 -9.25 0.32 8.14
C SER A 153 -10.11 -0.16 6.99
N LEU A 154 -9.85 -1.39 6.55
CA LEU A 154 -10.66 -2.05 5.52
C LEU A 154 -12.12 -2.20 5.95
N ARG A 155 -12.39 -2.37 7.25
CA ARG A 155 -13.74 -2.39 7.81
C ARG A 155 -14.50 -1.11 7.47
N ASP A 156 -13.86 0.04 7.67
CA ASP A 156 -14.48 1.35 7.43
C ASP A 156 -14.73 1.56 5.93
N ILE A 157 -13.90 0.98 5.07
CA ILE A 157 -14.06 1.09 3.61
C ILE A 157 -15.18 0.17 3.09
N LEU A 158 -15.22 -1.08 3.56
CA LEU A 158 -16.19 -2.08 3.09
C LEU A 158 -17.61 -1.82 3.65
N PHE A 159 -17.73 -1.62 4.96
CA PHE A 159 -19.02 -1.74 5.65
C PHE A 159 -19.70 -0.43 6.01
N SER A 160 -19.06 0.72 5.78
CA SER A 160 -19.68 2.00 6.14
C SER A 160 -20.85 2.31 5.22
N SER A 161 -22.05 2.14 5.77
CA SER A 161 -23.33 2.57 5.23
C SER A 161 -23.59 4.01 5.68
N SER A 162 -23.75 4.93 4.72
CA SER A 162 -24.35 6.28 4.88
C SER A 162 -23.42 7.50 5.07
N GLN A 163 -23.57 8.42 4.11
CA GLN A 163 -23.76 9.88 4.26
C GLN A 163 -22.82 10.62 5.22
N ARG A 164 -21.69 11.14 4.70
CA ARG A 164 -21.33 12.56 4.97
C ARG A 164 -20.17 13.14 4.17
N ASN A 165 -19.30 12.35 3.51
CA ASN A 165 -18.28 12.88 2.57
C ASN A 165 -17.61 11.80 1.67
N HIS A 166 -18.29 10.69 1.34
CA HIS A 166 -17.64 9.46 0.83
C HIS A 166 -17.90 9.09 -0.64
N GLY A 167 -18.60 9.92 -1.42
CA GLY A 167 -18.91 9.62 -2.83
C GLY A 167 -17.68 9.34 -3.71
N LYS A 168 -16.53 9.95 -3.42
CA LYS A 168 -15.25 9.71 -4.12
C LYS A 168 -14.49 8.46 -3.62
N ARG A 169 -14.45 8.21 -2.30
CA ARG A 169 -13.72 7.06 -1.71
C ARG A 169 -14.33 5.71 -2.10
N ASN A 170 -15.65 5.63 -2.21
CA ASN A 170 -16.35 4.40 -2.59
C ASN A 170 -16.13 4.05 -4.08
N ARG A 171 -15.97 5.06 -4.95
CA ARG A 171 -15.66 4.85 -6.39
C ARG A 171 -14.25 4.31 -6.65
N ALA A 172 -13.33 4.49 -5.70
CA ALA A 172 -11.94 4.05 -5.81
C ALA A 172 -11.70 2.60 -5.39
N PHE A 173 -12.55 2.02 -4.52
CA PHE A 173 -12.35 0.66 -4.00
C PHE A 173 -13.08 -0.42 -4.82
N ARG A 174 -12.78 -0.44 -6.12
CA ARG A 174 -13.33 -1.35 -7.13
C ARG A 174 -12.83 -2.79 -6.94
N TRP A 175 -13.49 -3.74 -7.62
CA TRP A 175 -13.17 -5.17 -7.57
C TRP A 175 -11.67 -5.49 -7.75
N ASN A 176 -10.97 -4.78 -8.63
CA ASN A 176 -9.55 -5.00 -8.89
C ASN A 176 -8.67 -4.65 -7.67
N HIS A 177 -8.99 -3.58 -6.96
CA HIS A 177 -8.31 -3.23 -5.71
C HIS A 177 -8.57 -4.28 -4.63
N ARG A 178 -9.77 -4.86 -4.57
CA ARG A 178 -10.11 -5.91 -3.60
C ARG A 178 -9.30 -7.19 -3.83
N ILE A 179 -9.11 -7.58 -5.10
CA ILE A 179 -8.22 -8.69 -5.48
C ILE A 179 -6.78 -8.40 -5.06
N ARG A 180 -6.29 -7.18 -5.34
CA ARG A 180 -4.95 -6.76 -4.92
C ARG A 180 -4.78 -6.84 -3.40
N VAL A 181 -5.73 -6.32 -2.63
CA VAL A 181 -5.72 -6.40 -1.16
C VAL A 181 -5.67 -7.87 -0.69
N ALA A 182 -6.43 -8.76 -1.31
CA ALA A 182 -6.36 -10.20 -0.99
C ALA A 182 -4.95 -10.77 -1.16
N HIS A 183 -4.29 -10.48 -2.28
CA HIS A 183 -2.92 -10.90 -2.54
C HIS A 183 -1.91 -10.30 -1.54
N GLU A 184 -2.01 -9.00 -1.27
CA GLU A 184 -1.13 -8.27 -0.34
C GLU A 184 -1.22 -8.84 1.09
N ILE A 185 -2.42 -9.10 1.58
CA ILE A 185 -2.65 -9.72 2.89
C ILE A 185 -2.13 -11.16 2.93
N CYS A 186 -2.36 -11.96 1.87
CA CYS A 186 -1.81 -13.31 1.79
C CYS A 186 -0.27 -13.30 1.84
N SER A 187 0.37 -12.32 1.20
CA SER A 187 1.83 -12.15 1.26
C SER A 187 2.30 -11.83 2.68
N GLY A 188 1.62 -10.91 3.37
CA GLY A 188 1.93 -10.57 4.77
C GLY A 188 1.78 -11.76 5.72
N LEU A 189 0.70 -12.53 5.59
CA LEU A 189 0.50 -13.75 6.38
C LEU A 189 1.56 -14.80 6.06
N SER A 190 1.84 -15.05 4.78
CA SER A 190 2.87 -16.03 4.36
C SER A 190 4.23 -15.72 4.99
N PHE A 191 4.63 -14.43 5.01
CA PHE A 191 5.86 -14.01 5.68
C PHE A 191 5.87 -14.35 7.17
N LEU A 192 4.78 -14.06 7.89
CA LEU A 192 4.69 -14.35 9.33
C LEU A 192 4.74 -15.85 9.64
N HIS A 193 4.18 -16.69 8.77
CA HIS A 193 4.22 -18.14 8.93
C HIS A 193 5.60 -18.76 8.62
N LEU A 194 6.34 -18.16 7.68
CA LEU A 194 7.65 -18.64 7.24
C LEU A 194 8.82 -18.08 8.07
N ALA A 195 8.65 -16.91 8.71
CA ALA A 195 9.71 -16.28 9.50
C ALA A 195 10.19 -17.18 10.65
N ARG A 196 11.52 -17.32 10.77
CA ARG A 196 12.21 -18.05 11.84
C ARG A 196 13.27 -17.14 12.48
N PRO A 197 13.31 -16.96 13.82
CA PRO A 197 12.32 -17.45 14.78
C PRO A 197 10.94 -16.86 14.49
N ARG A 198 9.88 -17.63 14.73
CA ARG A 198 8.52 -17.11 14.57
C ARG A 198 8.40 -15.88 15.45
N PRO A 199 7.96 -14.72 14.92
CA PRO A 199 7.75 -13.57 15.77
C PRO A 199 6.76 -13.96 16.87
N PHE A 200 7.03 -13.59 18.12
CA PHE A 200 6.12 -13.79 19.27
C PHE A 200 4.82 -12.95 19.16
N ALA A 201 4.42 -12.62 17.93
CA ALA A 201 3.34 -11.73 17.58
C ALA A 201 2.17 -12.52 16.97
N GLN A 202 1.15 -12.74 17.79
CA GLN A 202 -0.15 -13.21 17.34
C GLN A 202 -0.80 -12.14 16.47
N VAL A 203 -1.19 -12.54 15.26
CA VAL A 203 -1.98 -11.69 14.37
C VAL A 203 -3.45 -12.00 14.57
N HIS A 204 -4.21 -11.01 15.01
CA HIS A 204 -5.66 -11.10 15.02
C HIS A 204 -6.20 -10.55 13.69
N LEU A 205 -6.22 -11.39 12.66
CA LEU A 205 -6.63 -10.95 11.32
C LEU A 205 -8.13 -10.64 11.30
N THR A 206 -8.46 -9.38 11.07
CA THR A 206 -9.84 -8.89 10.87
C THR A 206 -9.81 -7.70 9.94
N ALA A 207 -10.94 -7.36 9.30
CA ALA A 207 -11.03 -6.15 8.47
C ALA A 207 -10.69 -4.85 9.24
N SER A 208 -10.81 -4.83 10.57
CA SER A 208 -10.44 -3.66 11.41
C SER A 208 -8.93 -3.49 11.60
N ASN A 209 -8.19 -4.58 11.40
CA ASN A 209 -6.74 -4.68 11.57
C ASN A 209 -6.01 -4.67 10.22
N VAL A 210 -6.71 -4.77 9.10
CA VAL A 210 -6.17 -4.46 7.78
C VAL A 210 -6.32 -2.96 7.55
N LEU A 211 -5.20 -2.27 7.36
CA LEU A 211 -5.16 -0.83 7.17
C LEU A 211 -4.64 -0.49 5.77
N LEU A 212 -5.11 0.62 5.19
CA LEU A 212 -4.73 1.06 3.85
C LEU A 212 -3.91 2.36 3.89
N ASP A 213 -2.80 2.38 3.16
CA ASP A 213 -2.00 3.59 2.98
C ASP A 213 -2.64 4.56 1.97
N ARG A 214 -1.96 5.66 1.62
CA ARG A 214 -2.49 6.64 0.65
C ARG A 214 -2.76 6.04 -0.73
N ASN A 215 -2.01 5.02 -1.12
CA ASN A 215 -2.07 4.35 -2.41
C ASN A 215 -2.96 3.10 -2.40
N LEU A 216 -3.77 2.92 -1.35
CA LEU A 216 -4.62 1.76 -1.12
C LEU A 216 -3.84 0.43 -0.99
N VAL A 217 -2.55 0.50 -0.64
CA VAL A 217 -1.76 -0.70 -0.31
C VAL A 217 -2.17 -1.18 1.08
N ALA A 218 -2.53 -2.44 1.17
CA ALA A 218 -2.95 -3.08 2.40
C ALA A 218 -1.78 -3.52 3.26
N LYS A 219 -1.89 -3.24 4.55
CA LYS A 219 -0.97 -3.70 5.59
C LYS A 219 -1.71 -4.27 6.78
N ILE A 220 -1.23 -5.40 7.28
CA ILE A 220 -1.74 -6.04 8.50
C ILE A 220 -1.16 -5.30 9.70
N GLY A 221 -2.05 -4.79 10.55
CA GLY A 221 -1.73 -4.26 11.86
C GLY A 221 -2.32 -5.11 12.99
N GLY A 222 -2.34 -4.56 14.20
CA GLY A 222 -3.01 -5.21 15.33
C GLY A 222 -2.25 -6.39 15.95
N PHE A 223 -0.93 -6.47 15.75
CA PHE A 223 -0.06 -7.44 16.41
C PHE A 223 -0.24 -7.41 17.93
N ARG A 224 -0.58 -8.56 18.50
CA ARG A 224 -0.54 -8.79 19.95
C ARG A 224 0.68 -9.65 20.24
N LEU A 225 1.40 -9.33 21.30
CA LEU A 225 2.40 -10.26 21.79
C LEU A 225 1.75 -11.16 22.82
N THR A 226 1.86 -12.46 22.63
CA THR A 226 1.41 -13.47 23.59
C THR A 226 2.61 -13.94 24.41
N GLN A 227 2.37 -14.34 25.65
CA GLN A 227 3.41 -14.87 26.53
C GLN A 227 3.70 -16.36 26.27
N SER A 228 2.88 -17.05 25.46
CA SER A 228 3.08 -18.48 25.15
C SER A 228 3.51 -18.70 23.69
N PRO A 229 4.60 -19.45 23.45
CA PRO A 229 5.10 -19.78 22.11
C PRO A 229 4.33 -20.93 21.41
N ASP A 230 3.39 -21.60 22.10
CA ASP A 230 2.83 -22.89 21.68
C ASP A 230 1.42 -22.87 21.07
N ALA A 231 0.80 -21.70 20.84
CA ALA A 231 -0.47 -21.65 20.14
C ALA A 231 -0.26 -21.90 18.63
N ASN A 232 -0.80 -23.00 18.08
CA ASN A 232 -0.83 -23.27 16.64
C ASN A 232 -1.81 -22.31 15.93
N GLU A 233 -1.41 -21.05 15.75
CA GLU A 233 -2.26 -19.97 15.23
C GLU A 233 -2.39 -19.95 13.69
N THR A 234 -1.76 -20.90 13.02
CA THR A 234 -1.80 -21.00 11.55
C THR A 234 -3.22 -21.23 11.05
N LEU A 235 -3.93 -22.15 11.70
CA LEU A 235 -5.27 -22.54 11.31
C LEU A 235 -6.31 -21.40 11.49
N PRO A 236 -6.39 -20.73 12.66
CA PRO A 236 -7.26 -19.56 12.83
C PRO A 236 -6.98 -18.42 11.86
N ASN A 237 -5.71 -18.15 11.54
CA ASN A 237 -5.35 -17.07 10.61
C ASN A 237 -5.77 -17.37 9.17
N ILE A 238 -5.66 -18.64 8.75
CA ILE A 238 -6.13 -19.09 7.43
C ILE A 238 -7.66 -18.98 7.35
N GLN A 239 -8.39 -19.42 8.37
CA GLN A 239 -9.85 -19.27 8.40
C GLN A 239 -10.28 -17.81 8.40
N ALA A 240 -9.64 -16.97 9.21
CA ALA A 240 -9.88 -15.53 9.23
C ALA A 240 -9.58 -14.87 7.87
N PHE A 241 -8.57 -15.36 7.15
CA PHE A 241 -8.28 -14.91 5.79
C PHE A 241 -9.38 -15.31 4.82
N GLY A 242 -9.90 -16.54 4.91
CA GLY A 242 -11.08 -16.99 4.16
C GLY A 242 -12.30 -16.08 4.37
N VAL A 243 -12.61 -15.75 5.63
CA VAL A 243 -13.68 -14.80 5.96
C VAL A 243 -13.41 -13.42 5.34
N LEU A 244 -12.16 -12.94 5.40
CA LEU A 244 -11.78 -11.65 4.81
C LEU A 244 -11.97 -11.63 3.28
N LEU A 245 -11.65 -12.73 2.59
CA LEU A 245 -11.88 -12.86 1.14
C LEU A 245 -13.37 -12.76 0.80
N PHE A 246 -14.24 -13.40 1.59
CA PHE A 246 -15.69 -13.24 1.44
C PHE A 246 -16.15 -11.81 1.72
N GLN A 247 -15.60 -11.15 2.74
CA GLN A 247 -15.91 -9.75 3.02
C GLN A 247 -15.51 -8.83 1.85
N LEU A 248 -14.38 -9.11 1.20
CA LEU A 248 -13.93 -8.38 0.00
C LEU A 248 -14.87 -8.59 -1.20
N LEU A 249 -15.33 -9.83 -1.43
CA LEU A 249 -16.27 -10.15 -2.51
C LEU A 249 -17.65 -9.50 -2.29
N THR A 250 -18.17 -9.60 -1.06
CA THR A 250 -19.58 -9.28 -0.74
C THR A 250 -19.80 -7.88 -0.20
N GLY A 251 -18.75 -7.25 0.34
CA GLY A 251 -18.88 -5.97 1.03
C GLY A 251 -19.74 -6.04 2.30
N ARG A 252 -19.99 -7.24 2.86
CA ARG A 252 -20.89 -7.47 4.01
C ARG A 252 -20.14 -7.93 5.25
N ASN A 253 -20.57 -7.47 6.42
CA ASN A 253 -20.02 -7.84 7.74
C ASN A 253 -20.93 -8.84 8.48
N ARG A 254 -21.57 -9.77 7.78
CA ARG A 254 -22.57 -10.67 8.38
C ARG A 254 -21.95 -11.96 8.92
N THR A 255 -22.45 -12.39 10.06
CA THR A 255 -22.32 -13.77 10.58
C THR A 255 -23.11 -14.71 9.66
N GLY A 256 -22.52 -15.85 9.25
CA GLY A 256 -23.15 -16.81 8.32
C GLY A 256 -22.49 -16.93 6.94
N LEU A 257 -21.50 -16.08 6.63
CA LEU A 257 -20.76 -16.12 5.35
C LEU A 257 -20.15 -17.50 5.04
N VAL A 258 -19.81 -18.29 6.07
CA VAL A 258 -19.19 -19.62 5.90
C VAL A 258 -20.19 -20.64 5.35
N GLU A 259 -21.46 -20.59 5.78
CA GLU A 259 -22.50 -21.51 5.32
C GLU A 259 -22.93 -21.16 3.88
N GLU A 260 -23.11 -19.86 3.59
CA GLU A 260 -23.38 -19.38 2.23
C GLU A 260 -22.21 -19.72 1.27
N ALA A 261 -20.97 -19.52 1.71
CA ALA A 261 -19.75 -19.85 0.96
C ALA A 261 -19.66 -21.31 0.53
N MET A 262 -20.08 -22.23 1.41
CA MET A 262 -20.01 -23.67 1.16
C MET A 262 -21.11 -24.15 0.21
N ALA A 263 -22.21 -23.40 0.07
CA ALA A 263 -23.34 -23.72 -0.81
C ALA A 263 -23.35 -22.92 -2.13
N MET A 264 -22.32 -22.11 -2.40
CA MET A 264 -22.31 -21.16 -3.52
C MET A 264 -22.07 -21.84 -4.89
N ASP A 265 -23.09 -21.78 -5.75
CA ASP A 265 -22.96 -22.01 -7.19
C ASP A 265 -22.74 -20.69 -7.97
N LYS A 266 -22.56 -20.76 -9.30
CA LYS A 266 -22.33 -19.56 -10.13
C LYS A 266 -23.50 -18.56 -10.10
N THR A 267 -24.72 -19.05 -9.93
CA THR A 267 -25.94 -18.23 -9.87
C THR A 267 -26.10 -17.52 -8.53
N ALA A 268 -25.79 -18.20 -7.42
CA ALA A 268 -25.75 -17.63 -6.08
C ALA A 268 -24.61 -16.60 -5.92
N LEU A 269 -23.46 -16.82 -6.59
CA LEU A 269 -22.36 -15.85 -6.58
C LEU A 269 -22.81 -14.48 -7.12
N LEU A 270 -23.59 -14.46 -8.21
CA LEU A 270 -24.07 -13.22 -8.82
C LEU A 270 -24.92 -12.37 -7.87
N THR A 271 -25.70 -12.97 -6.97
CA THR A 271 -26.59 -12.25 -6.05
C THR A 271 -25.86 -11.74 -4.80
N VAL A 272 -24.65 -12.24 -4.55
CA VAL A 272 -23.88 -12.01 -3.33
C VAL A 272 -22.72 -11.02 -3.53
N LEU A 273 -22.24 -10.86 -4.78
CA LEU A 273 -21.19 -9.90 -5.11
C LEU A 273 -21.58 -8.46 -4.79
N ASP A 274 -20.62 -7.69 -4.28
CA ASP A 274 -20.83 -6.30 -3.94
C ASP A 274 -20.94 -5.44 -5.20
N GLU A 275 -22.15 -5.00 -5.52
CA GLU A 275 -22.42 -4.09 -6.64
C GLU A 275 -21.64 -2.77 -6.53
N ARG A 276 -21.30 -2.32 -5.31
CA ARG A 276 -20.51 -1.09 -5.08
C ARG A 276 -19.08 -1.22 -5.61
N ALA A 277 -18.57 -2.43 -5.79
CA ALA A 277 -17.24 -2.69 -6.34
C ALA A 277 -17.18 -2.55 -7.88
N GLY A 278 -18.33 -2.29 -8.53
CA GLY A 278 -18.49 -2.31 -9.98
C GLY A 278 -18.75 -3.73 -10.51
N LYS A 279 -18.75 -3.87 -11.84
CA LYS A 279 -19.01 -5.15 -12.49
C LYS A 279 -17.82 -6.10 -12.34
N TRP A 280 -17.96 -7.10 -11.47
CA TRP A 280 -16.98 -8.15 -11.27
C TRP A 280 -16.83 -9.04 -12.52
N PRO A 281 -15.60 -9.34 -12.95
CA PRO A 281 -15.35 -10.47 -13.84
C PRO A 281 -15.66 -11.78 -13.11
N LEU A 282 -16.67 -12.53 -13.58
CA LEU A 282 -17.16 -13.71 -12.87
C LEU A 282 -16.11 -14.81 -12.73
N ASP A 283 -15.23 -14.97 -13.72
CA ASP A 283 -14.15 -15.97 -13.65
C ASP A 283 -13.19 -15.67 -12.50
N LEU A 284 -12.79 -14.40 -12.34
CA LEU A 284 -11.91 -13.98 -11.24
C LEU A 284 -12.62 -14.06 -9.88
N ALA A 285 -13.89 -13.68 -9.83
CA ALA A 285 -14.70 -13.80 -8.62
C ALA A 285 -14.82 -15.28 -8.19
N TYR A 286 -15.05 -16.18 -9.13
CA TYR A 286 -15.16 -17.62 -8.86
C TYR A 286 -13.82 -18.23 -8.42
N GLU A 287 -12.71 -17.85 -9.06
CA GLU A 287 -11.36 -18.23 -8.60
C GLU A 287 -11.11 -17.77 -7.15
N LEU A 288 -11.52 -16.54 -6.80
CA LEU A 288 -11.35 -15.99 -5.46
C LEU A 288 -12.24 -16.69 -4.41
N VAL A 289 -13.48 -17.02 -4.76
CA VAL A 289 -14.37 -17.85 -3.92
C VAL A 289 -13.73 -19.21 -3.67
N GLY A 290 -13.19 -19.86 -4.70
CA GLY A 290 -12.54 -21.15 -4.56
C GLY A 290 -11.37 -21.10 -3.58
N ILE A 291 -10.60 -20.02 -3.55
CA ILE A 291 -9.55 -19.81 -2.55
C ILE A 291 -10.17 -19.60 -1.16
N ALA A 292 -11.19 -18.75 -1.05
CA ALA A 292 -11.85 -18.44 0.21
C ALA A 292 -12.45 -19.68 0.88
N THR A 293 -13.15 -20.53 0.11
CA THR A 293 -13.73 -21.79 0.60
C THR A 293 -12.65 -22.74 1.08
N ARG A 294 -11.53 -22.90 0.34
CA ARG A 294 -10.40 -23.73 0.82
C ARG A 294 -9.77 -23.21 2.11
N CYS A 295 -9.70 -21.89 2.27
CA CYS A 295 -9.23 -21.27 3.52
C CYS A 295 -10.19 -21.54 4.69
N LEU A 296 -11.50 -21.60 4.45
CA LEU A 296 -12.49 -21.90 5.50
C LEU A 296 -12.52 -23.39 5.88
N GLU A 297 -12.48 -24.28 4.89
CA GLU A 297 -12.51 -25.74 5.09
C GLU A 297 -11.24 -26.28 5.75
N CYS A 298 -10.10 -25.58 5.57
CA CYS A 298 -8.81 -25.94 6.16
C CYS A 298 -8.43 -27.41 5.98
N LYS A 299 -8.41 -27.87 4.73
CA LYS A 299 -7.90 -29.21 4.37
C LYS A 299 -6.43 -29.36 4.77
N VAL A 300 -6.03 -30.57 5.15
CA VAL A 300 -4.72 -30.90 5.75
C VAL A 300 -3.52 -30.50 4.87
N ASP A 301 -3.71 -30.34 3.55
CA ASP A 301 -2.67 -29.94 2.58
C ASP A 301 -2.63 -28.41 2.26
N PHE A 302 -3.29 -27.58 3.07
CA PHE A 302 -3.37 -26.15 2.80
C PHE A 302 -2.00 -25.46 2.90
N SER A 303 -1.59 -24.79 1.81
CA SER A 303 -0.34 -24.04 1.74
C SER A 303 -0.62 -22.57 1.41
N LEU A 304 -0.21 -21.67 2.32
CA LEU A 304 -0.26 -20.23 2.08
C LEU A 304 0.66 -19.81 0.92
N ALA A 305 1.77 -20.51 0.70
CA ALA A 305 2.66 -20.23 -0.43
C ALA A 305 1.96 -20.50 -1.78
N LYS A 306 1.29 -21.65 -1.92
CA LYS A 306 0.49 -21.97 -3.11
C LYS A 306 -0.67 -20.98 -3.29
N THR A 307 -1.37 -20.67 -2.20
CA THR A 307 -2.48 -19.70 -2.22
C THR A 307 -2.02 -18.32 -2.66
N ARG A 308 -0.85 -17.87 -2.21
CA ARG A 308 -0.24 -16.62 -2.64
C ARG A 308 0.07 -16.60 -4.13
N GLU A 309 0.66 -17.66 -4.68
CA GLU A 309 0.96 -17.79 -6.11
C GLU A 309 -0.32 -17.79 -6.97
N GLU A 310 -1.40 -18.42 -6.49
CA GLU A 310 -2.71 -18.37 -7.15
C GLU A 310 -3.28 -16.94 -7.13
N LEU A 311 -3.25 -16.26 -5.99
CA LEU A 311 -3.68 -14.86 -5.88
C LEU A 311 -2.85 -13.91 -6.75
N GLU A 312 -1.55 -14.16 -6.89
CA GLU A 312 -0.67 -13.39 -7.78
C GLU A 312 -1.08 -13.58 -9.26
N LYS A 313 -1.47 -14.80 -9.66
CA LYS A 313 -2.02 -15.07 -11.01
C LYS A 313 -3.36 -14.34 -11.21
N ILE A 314 -4.28 -14.39 -10.24
CA ILE A 314 -5.56 -13.68 -10.30
C ILE A 314 -5.34 -12.16 -10.39
N THR A 315 -4.39 -11.62 -9.62
CA THR A 315 -4.04 -10.19 -9.63
C THR A 315 -3.50 -9.77 -11.00
N ARG A 316 -2.60 -10.55 -11.61
CA ARG A 316 -2.13 -10.26 -12.98
C ARG A 316 -3.25 -10.27 -14.02
N LYS A 317 -4.15 -11.26 -13.96
CA LYS A 317 -5.33 -11.29 -14.83
C LYS A 317 -6.22 -10.05 -14.62
N ALA A 318 -6.41 -9.63 -13.36
CA ALA A 318 -7.17 -8.43 -13.03
C ALA A 318 -6.53 -7.16 -13.61
N ASP A 319 -5.22 -7.00 -13.46
CA ASP A 319 -4.46 -5.87 -13.99
C ASP A 319 -4.54 -5.82 -15.52
N ASP A 320 -4.43 -6.97 -16.20
CA ASP A 320 -4.58 -7.07 -17.65
C ASP A 320 -5.98 -6.67 -18.14
N LEU A 321 -7.03 -7.06 -17.41
CA LEU A 321 -8.41 -6.67 -17.73
C LEU A 321 -8.60 -5.16 -17.55
N VAL A 322 -8.07 -4.59 -16.48
CA VAL A 322 -8.13 -3.14 -16.24
C VAL A 322 -7.36 -2.37 -17.31
N ALA A 323 -6.18 -2.85 -17.71
CA ALA A 323 -5.39 -2.25 -18.77
C ALA A 323 -6.11 -2.27 -20.13
N LYS A 324 -6.79 -3.38 -20.45
CA LYS A 324 -7.58 -3.52 -21.69
C LYS A 324 -8.79 -2.59 -21.72
N SER A 325 -9.55 -2.52 -20.63
CA SER A 325 -10.70 -1.61 -20.53
C SER A 325 -10.31 -0.13 -20.53
N GLY A 326 -9.08 0.20 -20.14
CA GLY A 326 -8.52 1.56 -20.24
C GLY A 326 -8.00 1.94 -21.63
N CYS A 327 -7.85 0.98 -22.55
CA CYS A 327 -7.24 1.18 -23.87
C CYS A 327 -8.26 1.33 -25.02
N GLU A 328 -9.56 1.17 -24.75
CA GLU A 328 -10.62 1.30 -25.78
C GLU A 328 -11.10 2.74 -26.04
N VAL A 329 -10.50 3.76 -25.41
CA VAL A 329 -10.85 5.18 -25.66
C VAL A 329 -9.62 6.01 -26.04
N VAL A 330 -8.99 5.68 -27.17
CA VAL A 330 -8.18 6.66 -27.94
C VAL A 330 -8.38 6.47 -29.44
N VAL A 331 -9.61 6.27 -29.91
CA VAL A 331 -9.98 6.50 -31.31
C VAL A 331 -11.44 6.91 -31.37
N ASN A 332 -11.71 8.18 -31.04
CA ASN A 332 -12.67 9.07 -31.70
C ASN A 332 -12.98 10.25 -30.77
N GLY A 333 -12.83 11.45 -31.32
CA GLY A 333 -13.00 12.70 -30.60
C GLY A 333 -14.44 12.88 -30.11
N SER A 334 -14.58 12.85 -28.79
CA SER A 334 -15.54 13.63 -28.00
C SER A 334 -15.27 13.29 -26.53
N ILE A 335 -14.29 13.99 -25.94
CA ILE A 335 -14.12 14.03 -24.49
C ILE A 335 -15.27 14.88 -23.96
N ASP A 336 -16.35 14.23 -23.54
CA ASP A 336 -17.30 14.81 -22.58
C ASP A 336 -16.97 14.26 -21.19
N ASP A 337 -15.70 14.40 -20.79
CA ASP A 337 -15.32 14.38 -19.38
C ASP A 337 -15.51 15.80 -18.87
N ARG A 338 -16.72 16.13 -18.43
CA ARG A 338 -16.91 17.23 -17.48
C ARG A 338 -16.28 16.81 -16.16
N GLU A 339 -14.97 17.04 -16.08
CA GLU A 339 -14.21 17.11 -14.85
C GLU A 339 -14.83 18.15 -13.94
N ASP A 340 -15.22 17.73 -12.74
CA ASP A 340 -15.35 18.64 -11.62
C ASP A 340 -14.70 17.98 -10.40
N SER A 341 -13.36 17.96 -10.41
CA SER A 341 -12.58 17.62 -9.22
C SER A 341 -11.40 18.57 -9.08
N SER A 342 -11.52 19.46 -8.11
CA SER A 342 -10.55 20.45 -7.65
C SER A 342 -9.24 19.87 -7.07
N GLU A 343 -8.87 18.61 -7.33
CA GLU A 343 -7.77 17.92 -6.65
C GLU A 343 -6.63 17.55 -7.61
N ALA A 344 -5.38 17.71 -7.16
CA ALA A 344 -4.20 17.55 -8.02
C ALA A 344 -3.88 16.07 -8.29
N PRO A 345 -3.50 15.70 -9.53
CA PRO A 345 -2.91 14.41 -9.83
C PRO A 345 -1.76 14.05 -8.87
N SER A 346 -1.69 12.79 -8.43
CA SER A 346 -0.71 12.35 -7.43
C SER A 346 0.74 12.54 -7.86
N ILE A 347 1.03 12.48 -9.17
CA ILE A 347 2.35 12.76 -9.73
C ILE A 347 2.82 14.21 -9.51
N PHE A 348 1.89 15.13 -9.25
CA PHE A 348 2.21 16.53 -8.95
C PHE A 348 2.57 16.74 -7.48
N LEU A 349 2.30 15.76 -6.61
CA LEU A 349 2.50 15.90 -5.17
C LEU A 349 3.92 15.51 -4.76
N CYS A 350 4.55 16.35 -3.94
CA CYS A 350 5.85 16.05 -3.36
C CYS A 350 5.73 14.85 -2.40
N PRO A 351 6.55 13.80 -2.52
CA PRO A 351 6.45 12.67 -1.61
C PRO A 351 6.82 12.97 -0.15
N ILE A 352 7.61 14.02 0.11
CA ILE A 352 7.95 14.47 1.47
C ILE A 352 6.85 15.39 2.02
N LEU A 353 6.54 16.48 1.31
CA LEU A 353 5.62 17.53 1.79
C LEU A 353 4.14 17.15 1.62
N GLN A 354 3.83 16.31 0.64
CA GLN A 354 2.47 15.92 0.24
C GLN A 354 1.63 17.11 -0.29
N GLU A 355 2.29 18.12 -0.85
CA GLU A 355 1.70 19.29 -1.52
C GLU A 355 2.09 19.32 -3.00
N VAL A 356 1.35 20.06 -3.83
CA VAL A 356 1.71 20.25 -5.26
C VAL A 356 3.08 20.89 -5.36
N MET A 357 4.01 20.22 -6.05
CA MET A 357 5.38 20.68 -6.22
C MET A 357 5.41 21.98 -7.02
N LYS A 358 6.07 23.00 -6.47
CA LYS A 358 6.39 24.25 -7.15
C LYS A 358 7.72 24.13 -7.89
N ASN A 359 8.71 23.46 -7.29
CA ASN A 359 10.05 23.33 -7.85
C ASN A 359 10.54 21.86 -7.87
N PRO A 360 9.93 20.99 -8.70
CA PRO A 360 10.20 19.56 -8.69
C PRO A 360 11.64 19.23 -9.13
N HIS A 361 12.32 18.40 -8.34
CA HIS A 361 13.68 17.88 -8.59
C HIS A 361 13.75 16.37 -8.38
N VAL A 362 14.49 15.69 -9.26
CA VAL A 362 14.70 14.24 -9.23
C VAL A 362 15.95 13.89 -8.43
N ALA A 363 15.80 12.98 -7.47
CA ALA A 363 16.92 12.39 -6.73
C ALA A 363 17.45 11.11 -7.40
N ALA A 364 18.55 10.54 -6.88
CA ALA A 364 19.24 9.38 -7.47
C ALA A 364 18.40 8.09 -7.57
N ASP A 365 17.27 8.04 -6.88
CA ASP A 365 16.29 6.96 -6.90
C ASP A 365 15.24 7.11 -8.02
N GLY A 366 15.24 8.24 -8.74
CA GLY A 366 14.32 8.53 -9.84
C GLY A 366 13.00 9.18 -9.42
N PHE A 367 12.78 9.45 -8.12
CA PHE A 367 11.58 10.13 -7.65
C PHE A 367 11.76 11.65 -7.69
N SER A 368 10.66 12.37 -7.99
CA SER A 368 10.62 13.83 -7.94
C SER A 368 10.14 14.32 -6.57
N TYR A 369 10.82 15.33 -6.03
CA TYR A 369 10.53 15.96 -4.75
C TYR A 369 10.47 17.48 -4.91
N GLU A 370 9.83 18.17 -3.97
CA GLU A 370 10.00 19.62 -3.82
C GLU A 370 11.44 19.90 -3.39
N LEU A 371 12.11 20.85 -4.04
CA LEU A 371 13.55 21.09 -3.87
C LEU A 371 13.91 21.30 -2.40
N GLU A 372 13.21 22.23 -1.75
CA GLU A 372 13.45 22.63 -0.36
C GLU A 372 13.35 21.43 0.59
N ALA A 373 12.38 20.55 0.35
CA ALA A 373 12.12 19.40 1.20
C ALA A 373 13.18 18.29 1.05
N ILE A 374 13.65 18.04 -0.18
CA ILE A 374 14.68 17.02 -0.41
C ILE A 374 16.06 17.52 0.02
N GLU A 375 16.35 18.82 -0.10
CA GLU A 375 17.59 19.41 0.42
C GLU A 375 17.65 19.32 1.95
N GLU A 376 16.57 19.67 2.65
CA GLU A 376 16.49 19.51 4.11
C GLU A 376 16.68 18.04 4.54
N TRP A 377 16.07 17.11 3.80
CA TRP A 377 16.25 15.68 4.04
C TRP A 377 17.72 15.25 3.89
N LEU A 378 18.42 15.71 2.86
CA LEU A 378 19.82 15.36 2.60
C LEU A 378 20.82 16.05 3.56
N ASN A 379 20.45 17.22 4.09
CA ASN A 379 21.25 18.01 5.02
C ASN A 379 21.21 17.46 6.46
N THR A 380 20.15 16.75 6.85
CA THR A 380 20.00 16.13 8.19
C THR A 380 20.81 14.82 8.39
N GLN A 381 21.95 14.69 7.72
CA GLN A 381 22.83 13.50 7.67
C GLN A 381 22.18 12.21 7.12
N ARG A 382 21.04 12.30 6.43
CA ARG A 382 20.45 11.15 5.72
C ARG A 382 21.04 11.07 4.33
N ASP A 383 21.59 9.92 3.96
CA ASP A 383 21.98 9.59 2.60
C ASP A 383 21.02 8.58 1.96
N THR A 384 19.78 8.54 2.44
CA THR A 384 18.73 7.61 2.01
C THR A 384 17.61 8.30 1.24
N SER A 385 16.92 7.54 0.40
CA SER A 385 15.74 7.94 -0.34
C SER A 385 14.58 8.17 0.63
N PRO A 386 13.90 9.32 0.58
CA PRO A 386 12.70 9.54 1.40
C PRO A 386 11.54 8.58 1.08
N MET A 387 11.53 7.99 -0.12
CA MET A 387 10.45 7.10 -0.58
C MET A 387 10.70 5.63 -0.26
N THR A 388 11.95 5.19 -0.40
CA THR A 388 12.31 3.77 -0.27
C THR A 388 13.15 3.48 0.97
N ASN A 389 13.65 4.53 1.63
CA ASN A 389 14.63 4.48 2.72
C ASN A 389 15.93 3.75 2.36
N LEU A 390 16.18 3.50 1.07
CA LEU A 390 17.42 2.93 0.57
C LEU A 390 18.47 4.02 0.37
N ARG A 391 19.74 3.69 0.55
CA ARG A 391 20.84 4.62 0.33
C ARG A 391 20.85 5.16 -1.10
N LEU A 392 20.82 6.48 -1.27
CA LEU A 392 20.94 7.14 -2.56
C LEU A 392 22.36 6.98 -3.10
N LYS A 393 22.48 6.68 -4.40
CA LYS A 393 23.79 6.52 -5.06
C LYS A 393 24.62 7.79 -5.06
N HIS A 394 23.95 8.94 -5.08
CA HIS A 394 24.53 10.27 -4.98
C HIS A 394 23.49 11.24 -4.41
N LYS A 395 23.96 12.41 -3.95
CA LYS A 395 23.10 13.48 -3.41
C LYS A 395 22.73 14.55 -4.45
N PHE A 396 23.21 14.44 -5.68
CA PHE A 396 22.87 15.39 -6.74
C PHE A 396 21.37 15.35 -7.07
N LEU A 397 20.76 16.53 -7.17
CA LEU A 397 19.36 16.74 -7.52
C LEU A 397 19.28 17.34 -8.92
N THR A 398 18.45 16.76 -9.78
CA THR A 398 18.28 17.22 -11.16
C THR A 398 16.92 17.91 -11.32
N PRO A 399 16.84 19.16 -11.81
CA PRO A 399 15.55 19.82 -12.05
C PRO A 399 14.65 19.01 -12.99
N ASN A 400 13.38 18.81 -12.62
CA ASN A 400 12.40 18.15 -13.47
C ASN A 400 11.54 19.18 -14.23
N HIS A 401 12.10 19.72 -15.32
CA HIS A 401 11.43 20.74 -16.12
C HIS A 401 10.11 20.25 -16.72
N THR A 402 10.04 18.98 -17.15
CA THR A 402 8.82 18.39 -17.70
C THR A 402 7.68 18.38 -16.69
N LEU A 403 7.93 17.90 -15.47
CA LEU A 403 6.92 17.85 -14.42
C LEU A 403 6.50 19.27 -13.99
N ARG A 404 7.45 20.21 -13.95
CA ARG A 404 7.15 21.62 -13.67
C ARG A 404 6.19 22.21 -14.71
N SER A 405 6.43 22.00 -15.99
CA SER A 405 5.56 22.47 -17.07
C SER A 405 4.15 21.86 -17.00
N LEU A 406 4.05 20.57 -16.67
CA LEU A 406 2.75 19.90 -16.50
C LEU A 406 1.94 20.46 -15.34
N ILE A 407 2.59 20.74 -14.20
CA ILE A 407 1.94 21.36 -13.03
C ILE A 407 1.46 22.77 -13.35
N GLN A 408 2.26 23.55 -14.06
CA GLN A 408 1.90 24.91 -14.49
C GLN A 408 0.69 24.91 -15.43
N GLU A 409 0.67 24.01 -16.41
CA GLU A 409 -0.46 23.86 -17.33
C GLU A 409 -1.75 23.44 -16.59
N TRP A 410 -1.64 22.51 -15.63
CA TRP A 410 -2.77 22.12 -14.79
C TRP A 410 -3.31 23.28 -13.93
N ASN A 411 -2.43 24.08 -13.32
CA ASN A 411 -2.83 25.27 -12.57
C ASN A 411 -3.53 26.30 -13.47
N ARG A 412 -3.01 26.51 -14.69
CA ARG A 412 -3.62 27.42 -15.67
C ARG A 412 -5.04 27.01 -16.04
N ARG A 413 -5.27 25.71 -16.27
CA ARG A 413 -6.60 25.17 -16.58
C ARG A 413 -7.59 25.36 -15.43
N LYS A 414 -7.14 25.25 -14.19
CA LYS A 414 -7.95 25.56 -13.00
C LYS A 414 -8.32 27.04 -12.91
N SER A 415 -7.37 27.93 -13.18
CA SER A 415 -7.61 29.38 -13.15
C SER A 415 -8.54 29.87 -14.26
N THR A 416 -8.67 29.13 -15.36
CA THR A 416 -9.63 29.45 -16.45
C THR A 416 -11.02 28.85 -16.25
N ALA A 417 -11.18 27.95 -15.27
CA ALA A 417 -12.44 27.26 -14.96
C ALA A 417 -13.12 27.79 -13.68
N SER A 418 -12.47 28.70 -12.94
CA SER A 418 -13.05 29.54 -11.89
C SER A 418 -13.37 30.91 -12.45
#